data_AF-A0A813G2J1-F1
#
_entry.id   AF-A0A813G2J1-F1
#
_cell.length_a   1.000
_cell.length_b   1.000
_cell.length_c   1.000
_cell.angle_alpha   90.00
_cell.angle_beta   90.00
_cell.angle_gamma   90.00
#
_symmetry.space_group_name_H-M   'P 1'
#
loop_
_entity.id
_entity.type
_entity.pdbx_description
1 polymer ?
#
loop_
_entity_poly.entity_id
_entity_poly.type
_entity_poly.pdbx_seq_one_letter_code
_entity_poly.pdbx_strand_id
1 'polypeptide(L)'
;FRPLWTSSPTESPLSVWAPEELIPRGKFLGIQRGSNSVKERVALGHYATTSFSGPAAVSLLEVTDQQHSGFFAKHPRDDLHRFMEVFFPHPVRFRQIWRQQQSSSKPLCP
;
A
#
# COMPACT_ATOMS: atom_id res chain seq x y z
N PHE A 1 2.91 -2.14 -7.83
CA PHE A 1 1.84 -1.15 -7.66
C PHE A 1 0.76 -1.51 -8.66
N ARG A 2 -0.48 -1.65 -8.19
CA ARG A 2 -1.62 -2.00 -9.03
C ARG A 2 -2.42 -0.76 -9.41
N PRO A 3 -2.77 -0.52 -10.67
CA PRO A 3 -3.72 0.54 -11.01
C PRO A 3 -5.11 0.16 -10.48
N LEU A 4 -5.77 1.12 -9.84
CA LEU A 4 -7.17 0.96 -9.38
C LEU A 4 -8.14 1.76 -10.26
N TRP A 5 -7.71 2.93 -10.71
CA TRP A 5 -8.52 3.82 -11.52
C TRP A 5 -7.62 4.81 -12.26
N THR A 6 -8.02 5.21 -13.47
CA THR A 6 -7.35 6.24 -14.26
C THR A 6 -8.40 7.13 -14.91
N SER A 7 -8.13 8.43 -15.01
CA SER A 7 -8.97 9.37 -15.75
C SER A 7 -8.93 9.08 -17.26
N SER A 8 -9.85 9.71 -18.01
CA SER A 8 -9.86 9.63 -19.47
C SER A 8 -8.53 10.17 -20.04
N PRO A 9 -7.97 9.58 -21.11
CA PRO A 9 -6.77 10.11 -21.77
C PRO A 9 -6.97 11.50 -22.37
N THR A 10 -8.22 11.94 -22.54
CA THR A 10 -8.58 13.28 -23.05
C THR A 10 -8.63 14.36 -21.97
N GLU A 11 -8.56 13.97 -20.69
CA GLU A 11 -8.60 14.88 -19.54
C GLU A 11 -7.19 15.07 -18.96
N SER A 12 -7.05 15.95 -17.97
CA SER A 12 -5.82 16.00 -17.19
C SER A 12 -5.59 14.61 -16.54
N PRO A 13 -4.39 14.04 -16.68
CA PRO A 13 -4.10 12.69 -16.19
C PRO A 13 -4.20 12.64 -14.67
N LEU A 14 -5.02 11.72 -14.17
CA LEU A 14 -5.13 11.38 -12.76
C LEU A 14 -5.27 9.87 -12.64
N SER A 15 -4.39 9.24 -11.88
CA SER A 15 -4.41 7.79 -11.67
C SER A 15 -4.31 7.47 -10.18
N VAL A 16 -5.06 6.46 -9.74
CA VAL A 16 -5.05 5.96 -8.36
C VAL A 16 -4.47 4.55 -8.34
N TRP A 17 -3.53 4.30 -7.44
CA TRP A 17 -2.74 3.08 -7.37
C TRP A 17 -2.77 2.46 -5.97
N ALA A 18 -2.88 1.13 -5.91
CA ALA A 18 -2.67 0.37 -4.70
C ALA A 18 -1.21 -0.08 -4.58
N PRO A 19 -0.57 0.10 -3.41
CA PRO A 19 0.71 -0.52 -3.14
C PRO A 19 0.58 -2.05 -3.20
N GLU A 20 1.59 -2.70 -3.76
CA GLU A 20 1.70 -4.16 -3.82
C GLU A 20 3.04 -4.57 -3.22
N GLU A 21 3.21 -5.88 -2.96
CA GLU A 21 4.49 -6.43 -2.49
C GLU A 21 5.03 -5.75 -1.23
N LEU A 22 4.11 -5.44 -0.31
CA LEU A 22 4.41 -4.86 1.02
C LEU A 22 5.33 -5.75 1.86
N ILE A 23 5.39 -7.03 1.53
CA ILE A 23 6.35 -7.98 2.04
C ILE A 23 7.55 -7.97 1.10
N PRO A 24 8.70 -7.45 1.54
CA PRO A 24 9.89 -7.38 0.70
C PRO A 24 10.34 -8.80 0.33
N ARG A 25 10.22 -9.16 -0.95
CA ARG A 25 10.72 -10.43 -1.47
C ARG A 25 12.21 -10.28 -1.77
N GLY A 26 13.07 -10.70 -0.84
CA GLY A 26 14.51 -10.78 -1.07
C GLY A 26 15.39 -10.26 0.07
N LYS A 27 16.71 -10.37 -0.12
CA LYS A 27 17.72 -9.78 0.77
C LYS A 27 17.67 -8.27 0.61
N PHE A 28 17.26 -7.54 1.64
CA PHE A 28 17.35 -6.08 1.61
C PHE A 28 18.79 -5.63 1.32
N LEU A 29 18.95 -4.80 0.30
CA LEU A 29 20.14 -3.97 0.13
C LEU A 29 20.02 -2.80 1.11
N GLY A 30 20.35 -3.05 2.38
CA GLY A 30 20.19 -2.08 3.46
C GLY A 30 21.05 -2.40 4.68
N ILE A 31 22.24 -1.79 4.69
CA ILE A 31 23.24 -1.54 5.74
C ILE A 31 23.85 -2.72 6.54
N GLN A 32 23.20 -3.87 6.76
CA GLN A 32 23.92 -5.01 7.36
C GLN A 32 23.59 -6.34 6.70
N ARG A 33 24.55 -6.84 5.89
CA ARG A 33 24.63 -8.26 5.52
C ARG A 33 24.61 -9.08 6.82
N GLY A 34 23.54 -9.82 7.05
CA GLY A 34 23.40 -10.71 8.22
C GLY A 34 22.38 -10.26 9.28
N SER A 35 21.70 -9.12 9.10
CA SER A 35 20.56 -8.78 9.97
C SER A 35 19.37 -9.69 9.65
N ASN A 36 19.09 -10.67 10.50
CA ASN A 36 17.86 -11.47 10.44
C ASN A 36 16.62 -10.66 10.85
N SER A 37 16.51 -9.39 10.48
CA SER A 37 15.36 -8.57 10.89
C SER A 37 14.14 -8.94 10.07
N VAL A 38 13.01 -9.19 10.76
CA VAL A 38 11.71 -9.32 10.11
C VAL A 38 11.16 -7.93 9.87
N LYS A 39 10.71 -7.67 8.64
CA LYS A 39 10.20 -6.39 8.19
C LYS A 39 8.83 -6.55 7.57
N GLU A 40 7.95 -5.60 7.87
CA GLU A 40 6.62 -5.52 7.28
C GLU A 40 6.30 -4.08 6.91
N ARG A 41 5.82 -3.86 5.69
CA ARG A 41 5.39 -2.53 5.23
C ARG A 41 3.88 -2.41 5.35
N VAL A 42 3.43 -1.27 5.83
CA VAL A 42 2.01 -0.99 6.02
C VAL A 42 1.49 -0.10 4.90
N ALA A 43 0.45 -0.56 4.22
CA ALA A 43 -0.31 0.28 3.32
C ALA A 43 -1.37 1.05 4.11
N LEU A 44 -1.15 2.35 4.30
CA LEU A 44 -2.11 3.25 4.95
C LEU A 44 -3.14 3.82 3.98
N GLY A 45 -2.99 3.56 2.67
CA GLY A 45 -3.91 4.06 1.67
C GLY A 45 -3.44 3.82 0.24
N HIS A 46 -4.06 4.57 -0.66
CA HIS A 46 -3.77 4.56 -2.09
C HIS A 46 -2.97 5.79 -2.49
N TYR A 47 -2.26 5.70 -3.62
CA TYR A 47 -1.46 6.79 -4.16
C TYR A 47 -2.17 7.40 -5.37
N ALA A 48 -2.25 8.72 -5.42
CA ALA A 48 -2.71 9.45 -6.59
C ALA A 48 -1.51 10.05 -7.34
N THR A 49 -1.48 9.92 -8.67
CA THR A 49 -0.47 10.52 -9.53
C THR A 49 -1.12 11.34 -10.65
N THR A 50 -0.48 12.43 -11.07
CA THR A 50 -0.90 13.22 -12.23
C THR A 50 -0.30 12.68 -13.54
N SER A 51 -0.12 11.36 -13.62
CA SER A 51 0.42 10.64 -14.76
C SER A 51 -0.30 9.30 -14.90
N PHE A 52 -0.23 8.69 -16.08
CA PHE A 52 -0.70 7.31 -16.29
C PHE A 52 0.34 6.25 -15.87
N SER A 53 1.52 6.70 -15.42
CA SER A 53 2.55 5.83 -14.85
C SER A 53 2.34 5.63 -13.35
N GLY A 54 2.78 4.47 -12.87
CA GLY A 54 2.77 4.14 -11.44
C GLY A 54 3.72 5.06 -10.63
N PRO A 55 3.52 5.15 -9.31
CA PRO A 55 4.41 5.90 -8.43
C PRO A 55 5.85 5.33 -8.48
N ALA A 56 6.85 6.18 -8.72
CA ALA A 56 8.26 5.76 -8.83
C ALA A 56 8.99 5.75 -7.48
N ALA A 57 8.68 6.71 -6.60
CA ALA A 57 9.29 6.83 -5.27
C ALA A 57 8.19 7.11 -4.24
N VAL A 58 7.91 6.12 -3.41
CA VAL A 58 6.97 6.26 -2.30
C VAL A 58 7.66 5.98 -0.98
N SER A 59 7.32 6.77 0.03
CA SER A 59 7.62 6.43 1.41
C SER A 59 6.47 5.56 1.93
N LEU A 60 6.81 4.35 2.38
CA LEU A 60 5.90 3.46 3.09
C LEU A 60 6.35 3.38 4.54
N LEU A 61 5.39 3.20 5.44
CA LEU A 61 5.70 2.90 6.83
C LEU A 61 6.23 1.47 6.90
N GLU A 62 7.45 1.30 7.40
CA GLU A 62 8.10 0.00 7.60
C GLU A 62 8.24 -0.27 9.09
N VAL A 63 7.65 -1.37 9.55
CA VAL A 63 7.86 -1.90 10.89
C VAL A 63 9.00 -2.91 10.81
N THR A 64 10.05 -2.67 11.58
CA THR A 64 11.22 -3.53 11.65
C THR A 64 11.42 -3.99 13.09
N ASP A 65 11.52 -5.29 13.30
CA ASP A 65 12.07 -5.80 14.54
C ASP A 65 13.60 -5.73 14.51
N GLN A 66 14.18 -4.90 15.38
CA GLN A 66 15.62 -4.63 15.42
C GLN A 66 16.37 -5.45 16.48
N GLN A 67 15.68 -6.02 17.47
CA GLN A 67 16.35 -6.72 18.56
C GLN A 67 16.46 -8.23 18.27
N HIS A 68 17.69 -8.75 18.30
CA HIS A 68 17.96 -10.20 18.24
C HIS A 68 17.56 -10.91 19.56
N SER A 69 17.03 -10.16 20.53
CA SER A 69 16.55 -10.63 21.83
C SER A 69 15.17 -10.03 22.09
N GLY A 70 14.14 -10.86 22.27
CA GLY A 70 12.76 -10.39 22.46
C GLY A 70 11.70 -11.35 21.92
N PHE A 71 10.45 -10.89 21.90
CA PHE A 71 9.26 -11.64 21.44
C PHE A 71 9.40 -12.18 20.00
N PHE A 72 10.23 -11.53 19.17
CA PHE A 72 10.45 -11.87 17.76
C PHE A 72 11.82 -12.51 17.47
N ALA A 73 12.58 -12.91 18.49
CA ALA A 73 13.96 -13.41 18.33
C ALA A 73 14.11 -14.67 17.45
N LYS A 74 13.03 -15.42 17.23
CA LYS A 74 12.99 -16.59 16.31
C LYS A 74 12.40 -16.26 14.93
N HIS A 75 12.16 -14.99 14.66
CA HIS A 75 11.52 -14.51 13.45
C HIS A 75 10.13 -15.13 13.17
N PRO A 76 9.27 -15.38 14.18
CA PRO A 76 7.92 -15.86 13.92
C PRO A 76 7.14 -14.75 13.21
N ARG A 77 6.98 -14.89 11.90
CA ARG A 77 6.21 -13.97 11.06
C ARG A 77 4.77 -13.82 11.58
N ASP A 78 4.23 -14.88 12.16
CA ASP A 78 2.89 -14.91 12.72
C ASP A 78 2.72 -13.96 13.91
N ASP A 79 3.75 -13.79 14.74
CA ASP A 79 3.66 -12.86 15.85
C ASP A 79 3.76 -11.41 15.36
N LEU A 80 4.59 -11.13 14.33
CA LEU A 80 4.62 -9.80 13.72
C LEU A 80 3.25 -9.49 13.12
N HIS A 81 2.67 -10.45 12.41
CA HIS A 81 1.31 -10.33 11.87
C HIS A 81 0.28 -10.03 12.97
N ARG A 82 0.31 -10.75 14.10
CA ARG A 82 -0.56 -10.46 15.26
C ARG A 82 -0.33 -9.05 15.81
N PHE A 83 0.94 -8.63 15.93
CA PHE A 83 1.26 -7.26 16.31
C PHE A 83 0.65 -6.25 15.33
N MET A 84 0.75 -6.52 14.02
CA MET A 84 0.13 -5.68 13.01
C MET A 84 -1.38 -5.62 13.18
N GLU A 85 -2.04 -6.76 13.37
CA GLU A 85 -3.50 -6.84 13.57
C GLU A 85 -3.99 -6.08 14.80
N VAL A 86 -3.21 -6.07 15.88
CA VAL A 86 -3.57 -5.40 17.14
C VAL A 86 -3.31 -3.90 17.09
N PHE A 87 -2.15 -3.48 16.58
CA PHE A 87 -1.69 -2.09 16.66
C PHE A 87 -2.01 -1.25 15.43
N PHE A 88 -2.19 -1.86 14.27
CA PHE A 88 -2.58 -1.15 13.05
C PHE A 88 -4.07 -1.39 12.80
N PRO A 89 -4.93 -0.42 13.14
CA PRO A 89 -6.36 -0.61 13.08
C PRO A 89 -6.79 -0.87 11.65
N HIS A 90 -7.57 -1.94 11.47
CA HIS A 90 -8.28 -2.15 10.21
C HIS A 90 -9.37 -1.09 10.07
N PRO A 91 -9.51 -0.45 8.90
CA PRO A 91 -10.58 0.50 8.67
C PRO A 91 -11.94 -0.19 8.89
N VAL A 92 -12.67 0.20 9.94
CA VAL A 92 -13.97 -0.40 10.26
C VAL A 92 -15.01 -0.02 9.21
N ARG A 93 -14.91 1.21 8.69
CA ARG A 93 -15.80 1.77 7.66
C ARG A 93 -15.06 2.79 6.81
N PHE A 94 -15.46 2.90 5.56
CA PHE A 94 -15.01 3.96 4.66
C PHE A 94 -16.13 4.98 4.46
N ARG A 95 -15.79 6.27 4.45
CA ARG A 95 -16.69 7.36 4.07
C ARG A 95 -16.37 7.77 2.64
N GLN A 96 -17.39 7.85 1.79
CA GLN A 96 -17.22 8.43 0.45
C GLN A 96 -16.99 9.94 0.58
N ILE A 97 -15.80 10.39 0.20
CA ILE A 97 -15.42 11.82 0.18
C ILE A 97 -15.50 12.43 -1.22
N TRP A 98 -15.50 11.59 -2.25
CA TRP A 98 -15.52 12.01 -3.65
C TRP A 98 -16.17 10.92 -4.51
N ARG A 99 -16.76 11.35 -5.64
CA ARG A 99 -17.28 10.47 -6.69
C ARG A 99 -17.18 11.21 -8.03
N GLN A 100 -16.68 10.53 -9.06
CA GLN A 100 -16.83 10.99 -10.43
C GLN A 100 -18.30 10.85 -10.83
N GLN A 101 -18.97 11.98 -11.11
CA GLN A 101 -20.27 11.92 -11.76
C GLN A 101 -20.03 11.44 -13.18
N GLN A 102 -20.56 10.26 -13.53
CA GLN A 102 -20.66 9.88 -14.94
C GLN A 102 -21.53 10.94 -15.60
N SER A 103 -21.00 11.63 -16.62
CA SER A 103 -21.83 12.49 -17.44
C SER A 103 -22.95 11.60 -17.99
N SER A 104 -24.19 11.97 -17.68
CA SER A 104 -25.37 11.24 -18.13
C SER A 104 -25.40 11.30 -19.65
N SER A 105 -24.85 10.29 -20.33
CA SER A 105 -25.34 9.96 -21.66
C SER A 105 -26.82 9.64 -21.45
N LYS A 106 -27.67 10.44 -22.11
CA LYS A 106 -29.12 10.16 -22.18
C LYS A 106 -29.30 8.66 -22.42
N PRO A 107 -30.18 7.96 -21.68
CA PRO A 107 -30.51 6.60 -22.05
C PRO A 107 -30.99 6.63 -23.50
N LEU A 108 -30.26 5.97 -24.39
CA LEU A 108 -30.74 5.68 -25.73
C LEU A 108 -31.83 4.62 -25.59
N CYS A 109 -33.06 5.05 -25.35
CA CYS A 109 -34.26 4.30 -25.70
C CYS A 109 -35.17 5.22 -26.52
N PRO A 110 -35.71 4.77 -27.66
CA PRO A 110 -37.08 5.09 -28.01
C PRO A 110 -38.07 4.36 -27.09
#